data_AF-A0A396H4T5-F1
#
_entry.id   AF-A0A396H4T5-F1
#
_cell.length_a   1.000
_cell.length_b   1.000
_cell.length_c   1.000
_cell.angle_alpha   90.00
_cell.angle_beta   90.00
_cell.angle_gamma   90.00
#
_symmetry.space_group_name_H-M   'P 1'
#
loop_
_entity.id
_entity.type
_entity.pdbx_description
1 polymer ?
#
loop_
_entity_poly.entity_id
_entity_poly.type
_entity_poly.pdbx_seq_one_letter_code
_entity_poly.pdbx_strand_id
1 'polypeptide(L)'
;MTEARWLNENHIPTTEEYMRISKKSGAYPLLILTSYIGMGDIATKEIFNWVSNEPRIVNAAATLCRLMDEIVSSEFEQKRGHVCSLLDCYMKQFDMSREAAIQECKNRMTIVWKDINEECLRPTEVPMPFMTRVLNLSRFMDVIYKNKDNYTDSDGLMKTCIKEVLVDPVPI
;
A
#
# COMPACT_ATOMS: atom_id res chain seq x y z
N MET A 1 12.56 -7.01 10.60
CA MET A 1 13.47 -8.12 10.97
C MET A 1 13.17 -9.41 10.21
N THR A 2 11.90 -9.83 10.08
CA THR A 2 11.53 -11.07 9.38
C THR A 2 11.97 -11.11 7.92
N GLU A 3 11.69 -10.08 7.13
CA GLU A 3 12.12 -10.02 5.71
C GLU A 3 13.64 -10.10 5.53
N ALA A 4 14.41 -9.46 6.42
CA ALA A 4 15.86 -9.55 6.41
C ALA A 4 16.35 -10.98 6.70
N ARG A 5 15.67 -11.71 7.59
CA ARG A 5 15.96 -13.13 7.82
C ARG A 5 15.62 -13.96 6.59
N TRP A 6 14.48 -13.74 5.97
CA TRP A 6 14.10 -14.44 4.74
C TRP A 6 15.13 -14.26 3.63
N LEU A 7 15.62 -13.03 3.44
CA LEU A 7 16.70 -12.74 2.51
C LEU A 7 17.98 -13.53 2.84
N ASN A 8 18.45 -13.48 4.09
CA ASN A 8 19.68 -14.16 4.50
C ASN A 8 19.59 -15.69 4.42
N GLU A 9 18.42 -16.24 4.70
CA GLU A 9 18.15 -17.68 4.72
C GLU A 9 17.70 -18.21 3.34
N ASN A 10 17.56 -17.34 2.32
CA ASN A 10 16.93 -17.65 1.03
C ASN A 10 15.56 -18.32 1.18
N HIS A 11 14.80 -17.92 2.20
CA HIS A 11 13.49 -18.47 2.50
C HIS A 11 12.42 -17.80 1.63
N ILE A 12 11.63 -18.63 0.93
CA ILE A 12 10.44 -18.18 0.22
C ILE A 12 9.22 -18.58 1.06
N PRO A 13 8.53 -17.62 1.71
CA PRO A 13 7.36 -17.91 2.53
C PRO A 13 6.13 -18.21 1.67
N THR A 14 5.03 -18.61 2.32
CA THR A 14 3.72 -18.65 1.66
C THR A 14 3.22 -17.23 1.38
N THR A 15 2.32 -17.09 0.41
CA THR A 15 1.69 -15.79 0.08
C THR A 15 0.95 -15.17 1.26
N GLU A 16 0.31 -15.98 2.11
CA GLU A 16 -0.34 -15.52 3.34
C GLU A 16 0.69 -15.00 4.35
N GLU A 17 1.75 -15.78 4.59
CA GLU A 17 2.81 -15.38 5.52
C GLU A 17 3.53 -14.11 5.04
N TYR A 18 3.86 -14.04 3.75
CA TYR A 18 4.45 -12.85 3.12
C TYR A 18 3.57 -11.63 3.38
N MET A 19 2.29 -11.68 3.00
CA MET A 19 1.37 -10.55 3.13
C MET A 19 1.16 -10.10 4.58
N ARG A 20 1.18 -11.03 5.54
CA ARG A 20 1.07 -10.70 6.96
C ARG A 20 2.26 -9.85 7.45
N ILE A 21 3.46 -10.10 6.91
CA ILE A 21 4.68 -9.38 7.28
C ILE A 21 4.85 -8.12 6.43
N SER A 22 4.67 -8.21 5.12
CA SER A 22 4.97 -7.13 4.18
C SER A 22 4.01 -5.94 4.25
N LYS A 23 2.77 -6.17 4.72
CA LYS A 23 1.85 -5.07 5.07
C LYS A 23 2.38 -4.23 6.24
N LYS A 24 3.06 -4.84 7.20
CA LYS A 24 3.64 -4.15 8.36
C LYS A 24 4.92 -3.41 7.96
N SER A 25 5.81 -4.06 7.21
CA SER A 25 7.04 -3.42 6.72
C SER A 25 6.76 -2.29 5.74
N GLY A 26 5.65 -2.36 4.99
CA GLY A 26 5.18 -1.27 4.12
C GLY A 26 4.74 0.00 4.84
N ALA A 27 4.67 -0.02 6.19
CA ALA A 27 4.39 1.13 7.05
C ALA A 27 3.07 1.89 6.79
N TYR A 28 2.22 1.43 5.88
CA TYR A 28 0.99 2.14 5.50
C TYR A 28 -0.02 2.30 6.67
N PRO A 29 -0.26 1.28 7.51
CA PRO A 29 -1.08 1.46 8.71
C PRO A 29 -0.53 2.54 9.65
N LEU A 30 0.81 2.60 9.82
CA LEU A 30 1.48 3.61 10.63
C LEU A 30 1.35 5.01 10.00
N LEU A 31 1.48 5.13 8.68
CA LEU A 31 1.29 6.38 7.96
C LEU A 31 -0.14 6.92 8.14
N ILE A 32 -1.14 6.04 8.02
CA ILE A 32 -2.55 6.40 8.25
C ILE A 32 -2.73 6.91 9.69
N LEU A 33 -2.27 6.14 10.68
CA LEU A 33 -2.38 6.50 12.09
C LEU A 33 -1.73 7.86 12.38
N THR A 34 -0.50 8.07 11.91
CA THR A 34 0.23 9.32 12.14
C THR A 34 -0.39 10.52 11.45
N SER A 35 -1.08 10.32 10.32
CA SER A 35 -1.80 11.40 9.61
C SER A 35 -2.97 12.00 10.41
N TYR A 36 -3.41 11.35 11.49
CA TYR A 36 -4.49 11.82 12.36
C TYR A 36 -4.00 12.81 13.42
N ILE A 37 -2.70 12.84 13.74
CA ILE A 37 -2.11 13.69 14.79
C ILE A 37 -2.41 15.17 14.54
N GLY A 38 -2.41 15.61 13.27
CA GLY A 38 -2.67 16.99 12.88
C GLY A 38 -4.15 17.34 12.67
N MET A 39 -5.11 16.49 13.08
CA MET A 39 -6.54 16.71 12.80
C MET A 39 -7.28 17.49 13.91
N GLY A 40 -6.58 17.99 14.93
CA GLY A 40 -7.16 18.80 16.00
C GLY A 40 -8.10 17.99 16.90
N ASP A 41 -9.10 18.66 17.49
CA ASP A 41 -9.95 18.10 18.56
C ASP A 41 -10.78 16.89 18.15
N ILE A 42 -10.99 16.67 16.85
CA ILE A 42 -11.70 15.48 16.36
C ILE A 42 -10.86 14.20 16.48
N ALA A 43 -9.53 14.30 16.60
CA ALA A 43 -8.61 13.16 16.72
C ALA A 43 -8.53 12.66 18.17
N THR A 44 -9.64 12.11 18.65
CA THR A 44 -9.74 11.64 20.04
C THR A 44 -8.99 10.32 20.26
N LYS A 45 -8.84 9.93 21.54
CA LYS A 45 -8.23 8.64 21.92
C LYS A 45 -8.98 7.46 21.29
N GLU A 46 -10.30 7.55 21.19
CA GLU A 46 -11.15 6.52 20.58
C GLU A 46 -10.83 6.33 19.10
N ILE A 47 -10.55 7.42 18.36
CA ILE A 47 -10.11 7.35 16.96
C ILE A 47 -8.75 6.69 16.85
N PHE A 48 -7.81 7.02 17.73
CA PHE A 48 -6.49 6.38 17.75
C PHE A 48 -6.58 4.90 18.11
N ASN A 49 -7.47 4.51 19.02
CA ASN A 49 -7.73 3.10 19.33
C ASN A 49 -8.36 2.38 18.13
N TRP A 50 -9.35 3.00 17.47
CA TRP A 50 -9.99 2.46 16.28
C TRP A 50 -8.96 2.18 15.19
N VAL A 51 -8.14 3.16 14.79
CA VAL A 51 -7.15 2.98 13.71
C VAL A 51 -6.04 2.01 14.09
N SER A 52 -5.63 1.97 15.37
CA SER A 52 -4.58 1.06 15.86
C SER A 52 -5.01 -0.40 15.86
N ASN A 53 -6.33 -0.67 15.90
CA ASN A 53 -6.87 -2.02 15.75
C ASN A 53 -6.92 -2.49 14.28
N GLU A 54 -6.37 -1.70 13.35
CA GLU A 54 -6.30 -1.99 11.92
C GLU A 54 -7.67 -2.41 11.33
N PRO A 55 -8.68 -1.52 11.36
CA PRO A 55 -10.03 -1.81 10.88
C PRO A 55 -9.99 -2.17 9.39
N ARG A 56 -11.07 -2.77 8.87
CA ARG A 56 -11.11 -3.35 7.51
C ARG A 56 -10.61 -2.36 6.44
N ILE A 57 -11.01 -1.10 6.49
CA ILE A 57 -10.52 -0.07 5.54
C ILE A 57 -9.00 0.18 5.61
N VAL A 58 -8.39 0.15 6.80
CA VAL A 58 -6.93 0.33 6.99
C VAL A 58 -6.18 -0.89 6.49
N ASN A 59 -6.68 -2.09 6.81
CA ASN A 59 -6.13 -3.34 6.32
C ASN A 59 -6.24 -3.46 4.78
N ALA A 60 -7.35 -2.99 4.22
CA ALA A 60 -7.57 -2.92 2.78
C ALA A 60 -6.59 -1.92 2.13
N ALA A 61 -6.44 -0.71 2.66
CA ALA A 61 -5.49 0.28 2.17
C ALA A 61 -4.03 -0.23 2.20
N ALA A 62 -3.62 -0.88 3.29
CA ALA A 62 -2.28 -1.48 3.39
C ALA A 62 -2.07 -2.63 2.40
N THR A 63 -3.10 -3.45 2.18
CA THR A 63 -3.07 -4.52 1.17
C THR A 63 -2.93 -3.93 -0.22
N LEU A 64 -3.71 -2.90 -0.54
CA LEU A 64 -3.68 -2.23 -1.83
C LEU A 64 -2.29 -1.63 -2.13
N CYS A 65 -1.75 -0.87 -1.17
CA CYS A 65 -0.41 -0.30 -1.22
C CYS A 65 0.64 -1.37 -1.52
N ARG A 66 0.62 -2.49 -0.77
CA ARG A 66 1.57 -3.58 -0.95
C ARG A 66 1.43 -4.21 -2.34
N LEU A 67 0.22 -4.52 -2.80
CA LEU A 67 0.03 -5.14 -4.11
C LEU A 67 0.53 -4.25 -5.27
N MET A 68 0.29 -2.95 -5.20
CA MET A 68 0.77 -2.00 -6.22
C MET A 68 2.29 -1.93 -6.26
N ASP A 69 2.93 -1.83 -5.09
CA ASP A 69 4.39 -1.83 -4.94
C ASP A 69 5.01 -3.07 -5.59
N GLU A 70 4.58 -4.27 -5.17
CA GLU A 70 5.12 -5.55 -5.66
C GLU A 70 5.04 -5.72 -7.19
N ILE A 71 3.97 -5.22 -7.82
CA ILE A 71 3.79 -5.36 -9.28
C ILE A 71 4.86 -4.55 -10.04
N VAL A 72 5.24 -3.37 -9.56
CA VAL A 72 6.08 -2.45 -10.32
C VAL A 72 7.50 -2.30 -9.79
N SER A 73 7.75 -2.60 -8.52
CA SER A 73 9.08 -2.49 -7.89
C SER A 73 9.88 -3.79 -7.96
N SER A 74 9.20 -4.94 -7.97
CA SER A 74 9.86 -6.23 -7.67
C SER A 74 11.03 -6.56 -8.60
N GLU A 75 10.98 -6.22 -9.88
CA GLU A 75 12.11 -6.46 -10.80
C GLU A 75 13.36 -5.67 -10.43
N PHE A 76 13.19 -4.40 -10.07
CA PHE A 76 14.29 -3.55 -9.62
C PHE A 76 14.84 -4.03 -8.27
N GLU A 77 13.95 -4.43 -7.37
CA GLU A 77 14.32 -4.92 -6.05
C GLU A 77 15.10 -6.23 -6.12
N GLN A 78 14.69 -7.17 -6.96
CA GLN A 78 15.44 -8.42 -7.16
C GLN A 78 16.83 -8.15 -7.75
N LYS A 79 17.00 -7.17 -8.67
CA LYS A 79 18.32 -6.81 -9.24
C LYS A 79 19.32 -6.32 -8.20
N ARG A 80 18.86 -5.73 -7.09
CA ARG A 80 19.73 -5.23 -6.00
C ARG A 80 19.87 -6.21 -4.83
N GLY A 81 19.35 -7.43 -4.92
CA GLY A 81 19.45 -8.45 -3.87
C GLY A 81 18.49 -8.22 -2.70
N HIS A 82 17.23 -7.91 -2.99
CA HIS A 82 16.17 -7.77 -1.98
C HIS A 82 15.53 -9.13 -1.61
N VAL A 83 14.76 -9.18 -0.51
CA VAL A 83 13.94 -10.36 -0.17
C VAL A 83 13.02 -10.75 -1.34
N CYS A 84 12.65 -12.04 -1.46
CA CYS A 84 11.71 -12.50 -2.47
C CYS A 84 10.42 -11.66 -2.46
N SER A 85 9.87 -11.38 -3.64
CA SER A 85 8.62 -10.62 -3.78
C SER A 85 7.39 -11.49 -3.52
N LEU A 86 6.23 -10.85 -3.37
CA LEU A 86 4.95 -11.55 -3.35
C LEU A 86 4.75 -12.37 -4.63
N LEU A 87 5.21 -11.86 -5.77
CA LEU A 87 5.11 -12.57 -7.06
C LEU A 87 5.92 -13.87 -7.03
N ASP A 88 7.12 -13.85 -6.46
CA ASP A 88 7.94 -15.05 -6.28
C ASP A 88 7.26 -16.05 -5.34
N CYS A 89 6.60 -15.57 -4.29
CA CYS A 89 5.82 -16.41 -3.38
C CYS A 89 4.64 -17.09 -4.12
N TYR A 90 3.90 -16.35 -4.97
CA TYR A 90 2.81 -16.91 -5.79
C TYR A 90 3.32 -17.97 -6.76
N MET A 91 4.38 -17.64 -7.51
CA MET A 91 5.00 -18.54 -8.49
C MET A 91 5.44 -19.83 -7.80
N LYS A 92 6.09 -19.72 -6.63
CA LYS A 92 6.57 -20.89 -5.87
C LYS A 92 5.44 -21.73 -5.28
N GLN A 93 4.42 -21.10 -4.72
CA GLN A 93 3.35 -21.78 -3.99
C GLN A 93 2.33 -22.46 -4.92
N PHE A 94 2.04 -21.85 -6.07
CA PHE A 94 0.98 -22.31 -6.98
C PHE A 94 1.49 -22.80 -8.34
N ASP A 95 2.81 -22.90 -8.52
CA ASP A 95 3.46 -23.31 -9.76
C ASP A 95 2.94 -22.54 -10.98
N MET A 96 2.85 -21.22 -10.83
CA MET A 96 2.29 -20.32 -11.84
C MET A 96 3.34 -19.40 -12.46
N SER A 97 3.03 -18.86 -13.64
CA SER A 97 3.89 -17.87 -14.27
C SER A 97 3.84 -16.52 -13.54
N ARG A 98 4.85 -15.68 -13.78
CA ARG A 98 4.89 -14.32 -13.22
C ARG A 98 3.71 -13.48 -13.68
N GLU A 99 3.31 -13.62 -14.94
CA GLU A 99 2.15 -12.92 -15.53
C GLU A 99 0.85 -13.35 -14.84
N ALA A 100 0.69 -14.65 -14.55
CA ALA A 100 -0.45 -15.16 -13.80
C ALA A 100 -0.47 -14.61 -12.37
N ALA A 101 0.68 -14.54 -11.69
CA ALA A 101 0.80 -13.95 -10.35
C ALA A 101 0.46 -12.44 -10.36
N ILE A 102 0.89 -11.69 -11.38
CA ILE A 102 0.52 -10.28 -11.56
C ILE A 102 -0.99 -10.14 -11.77
N GLN A 103 -1.60 -11.01 -12.58
CA GLN A 103 -3.04 -10.97 -12.82
C GLN A 103 -3.82 -11.28 -11.54
N GLU A 104 -3.35 -12.24 -10.73
CA GLU A 104 -3.94 -12.53 -9.42
C GLU A 104 -3.86 -11.32 -8.47
N CYS A 105 -2.71 -10.64 -8.42
CA CYS A 105 -2.58 -9.40 -7.66
C CYS A 105 -3.57 -8.32 -8.12
N LYS A 106 -3.74 -8.13 -9.44
CA LYS A 106 -4.70 -7.17 -10.01
C LYS A 106 -6.16 -7.53 -9.69
N ASN A 107 -6.51 -8.82 -9.73
CA ASN A 107 -7.83 -9.30 -9.34
C ASN A 107 -8.09 -8.99 -7.86
N ARG A 108 -7.10 -9.25 -7.00
CA ARG A 108 -7.17 -8.94 -5.57
C ARG A 108 -7.28 -7.43 -5.31
N MET A 109 -6.55 -6.59 -6.04
CA MET A 109 -6.69 -5.13 -5.94
C MET A 109 -8.13 -4.68 -6.24
N THR A 110 -8.80 -5.30 -7.23
CA THR A 110 -10.20 -4.99 -7.54
C THR A 110 -11.14 -5.30 -6.37
N ILE A 111 -10.89 -6.41 -5.65
CA ILE A 111 -11.66 -6.77 -4.46
C ILE A 111 -11.39 -5.78 -3.33
N VAL A 112 -10.12 -5.47 -3.07
CA VAL A 112 -9.69 -4.54 -2.02
C VAL A 112 -10.27 -3.13 -2.24
N TRP A 113 -10.36 -2.66 -3.48
CA TRP A 113 -11.04 -1.41 -3.79
C TRP A 113 -12.53 -1.43 -3.44
N LYS A 114 -13.22 -2.56 -3.64
CA LYS A 114 -14.62 -2.72 -3.22
C LYS A 114 -14.75 -2.64 -1.71
N ASP A 115 -13.84 -3.27 -0.96
CA ASP A 115 -13.82 -3.18 0.50
C ASP A 115 -13.66 -1.74 0.97
N ILE A 116 -12.71 -0.97 0.39
CA ILE A 116 -12.51 0.44 0.74
C ILE A 116 -13.78 1.26 0.45
N ASN A 117 -14.41 1.03 -0.71
CA ASN A 117 -15.62 1.74 -1.10
C ASN A 117 -16.80 1.42 -0.18
N GLU A 118 -16.99 0.15 0.18
CA GLU A 118 -18.05 -0.29 1.10
C GLU A 118 -17.91 0.37 2.47
N GLU A 119 -16.70 0.39 3.03
CA GLU A 119 -16.42 1.01 4.33
C GLU A 119 -16.66 2.53 4.33
N CYS A 120 -16.63 3.18 3.17
CA CYS A 120 -16.91 4.62 3.03
C CYS A 120 -18.42 4.94 2.88
N LEU A 121 -19.29 3.93 2.80
CA LEU A 121 -20.75 4.13 2.75
C LEU A 121 -21.29 4.50 4.13
N ARG A 122 -22.37 5.31 4.15
CA ARG A 122 -22.99 5.73 5.41
C ARG A 122 -23.96 4.64 5.92
N PRO A 123 -24.07 4.46 7.26
CA PRO A 123 -23.29 5.13 8.30
C PRO A 123 -21.87 4.55 8.41
N THR A 124 -20.89 5.40 8.71
CA THR A 124 -19.50 4.99 8.95
C THR A 124 -19.22 4.80 10.44
N GLU A 125 -18.27 3.92 10.78
CA GLU A 125 -17.89 3.63 12.18
C GLU A 125 -17.24 4.84 12.88
N VAL A 126 -16.48 5.64 12.12
CA VAL A 126 -15.85 6.89 12.57
C VAL A 126 -16.28 8.07 11.69
N PRO A 127 -16.08 9.33 12.12
CA PRO A 127 -16.37 10.49 11.30
C PRO A 127 -15.71 10.44 9.92
N MET A 128 -16.45 10.88 8.89
CA MET A 128 -15.99 10.87 7.49
C MET A 128 -14.60 11.46 7.22
N PRO A 129 -14.12 12.50 7.94
CA PRO A 129 -12.76 12.99 7.74
C PRO A 129 -11.67 11.91 7.92
N PHE A 130 -11.85 10.98 8.85
CA PHE A 130 -10.90 9.87 9.06
C PHE A 130 -10.98 8.86 7.92
N MET A 131 -12.19 8.46 7.53
CA MET A 131 -12.41 7.58 6.36
C MET A 131 -11.81 8.18 5.07
N THR A 132 -12.01 9.49 4.88
CA THR A 132 -11.49 10.23 3.72
C THR A 132 -9.96 10.26 3.70
N ARG A 133 -9.32 10.32 4.87
CA ARG A 133 -7.85 10.29 4.97
C ARG A 133 -7.30 8.94 4.52
N VAL A 134 -7.90 7.83 4.96
CA VAL A 134 -7.54 6.48 4.48
C VAL A 134 -7.75 6.36 2.96
N LEU A 135 -8.91 6.80 2.48
CA LEU A 135 -9.25 6.76 1.04
C LEU A 135 -8.28 7.58 0.18
N ASN A 136 -7.93 8.79 0.61
CA ASN A 136 -7.02 9.67 -0.14
C ASN A 136 -5.60 9.13 -0.15
N LEU A 137 -5.15 8.49 0.94
CA LEU A 137 -3.89 7.75 0.95
C LEU A 137 -3.94 6.58 -0.04
N SER A 138 -5.01 5.79 -0.09
CA SER A 138 -5.16 4.72 -1.09
C SER A 138 -5.13 5.25 -2.54
N ARG A 139 -5.79 6.38 -2.80
CA ARG A 139 -5.78 7.05 -4.13
C ARG A 139 -4.40 7.58 -4.50
N PHE A 140 -3.65 8.10 -3.54
CA PHE A 140 -2.28 8.56 -3.77
C PHE A 140 -1.40 7.41 -4.27
N MET A 141 -1.49 6.23 -3.66
CA MET A 141 -0.76 5.04 -4.13
C MET A 141 -1.14 4.65 -5.55
N ASP A 142 -2.43 4.68 -5.87
CA ASP A 142 -2.93 4.37 -7.21
C ASP A 142 -2.37 5.31 -8.28
N VAL A 143 -2.19 6.60 -7.96
CA VAL A 143 -1.57 7.57 -8.86
C VAL A 143 -0.08 7.28 -9.05
N ILE A 144 0.68 7.13 -7.96
CA ILE A 144 2.14 7.07 -8.02
C ILE A 144 2.66 5.69 -8.44
N TYR A 145 1.91 4.61 -8.24
CA TYR A 145 2.28 3.24 -8.64
C TYR A 145 1.50 2.72 -9.87
N LYS A 146 0.73 3.57 -10.56
CA LYS A 146 -0.20 3.15 -11.63
C LYS A 146 0.38 2.21 -12.69
N ASN A 147 1.59 2.52 -13.16
CA ASN A 147 2.23 1.82 -14.28
C ASN A 147 3.70 1.48 -14.02
N LYS A 148 4.34 2.22 -13.12
CA LYS A 148 5.73 2.03 -12.69
C LYS A 148 5.88 2.59 -11.28
N ASP A 149 7.01 2.31 -10.63
CA ASP A 149 7.36 2.96 -9.38
C ASP A 149 7.69 4.43 -9.62
N ASN A 150 6.69 5.32 -9.62
CA ASN A 150 6.97 6.76 -9.74
C ASN A 150 7.39 7.38 -8.40
N TYR A 151 7.43 6.60 -7.31
CA TYR A 151 7.76 7.10 -5.99
C TYR A 151 9.27 7.17 -5.79
N THR A 152 9.99 6.09 -6.10
CA THR A 152 11.45 6.04 -5.94
C THR A 152 12.23 6.26 -7.23
N ASP A 153 11.62 6.00 -8.40
CA ASP A 153 12.26 6.26 -9.67
C ASP A 153 12.38 7.76 -9.92
N SER A 154 13.63 8.22 -10.06
CA SER A 154 13.94 9.62 -10.31
C SER A 154 13.44 10.10 -11.67
N ASP A 155 13.22 9.19 -12.61
CA ASP A 155 12.61 9.46 -13.92
C ASP A 155 11.09 9.25 -13.88
N GLY A 156 10.51 9.09 -12.70
CA GLY A 156 9.08 8.96 -12.44
C GLY A 156 8.31 10.29 -12.44
N LEU A 157 6.99 10.16 -12.42
CA LEU A 157 6.05 11.29 -12.43
C LEU A 157 6.15 12.18 -11.18
N MET A 158 6.69 11.69 -10.06
CA MET A 158 6.68 12.43 -8.79
C MET A 158 7.36 13.80 -8.89
N LYS A 159 8.51 13.90 -9.57
CA LYS A 159 9.20 15.20 -9.74
C LYS A 159 8.33 16.21 -10.48
N THR A 160 7.64 15.77 -11.54
CA THR A 160 6.71 16.60 -12.30
C THR A 160 5.53 17.01 -11.44
N CYS A 161 4.88 16.08 -10.74
CA CYS A 161 3.75 16.37 -9.86
C CYS A 161 4.13 17.36 -8.74
N ILE A 162 5.30 17.20 -8.10
CA ILE A 162 5.79 18.13 -7.08
C ILE A 162 5.95 19.53 -7.69
N LYS A 163 6.58 19.61 -8.87
CA LYS A 163 6.81 20.89 -9.55
C LYS A 163 5.49 21.59 -9.88
N GLU A 164 4.55 20.89 -10.51
CA GLU A 164 3.27 21.45 -10.93
C GLU A 164 2.33 21.82 -9.77
N VAL A 165 2.41 21.11 -8.64
CA VAL A 165 1.49 21.33 -7.51
C VAL A 165 2.06 22.30 -6.46
N LEU A 166 3.38 22.30 -6.26
CA LEU A 166 4.01 22.98 -5.11
C LEU A 166 5.04 24.04 -5.49
N VAL A 167 5.52 24.09 -6.73
CA VAL A 167 6.61 24.98 -7.15
C VAL A 167 6.12 26.02 -8.15
N ASP A 168 5.49 25.57 -9.24
CA ASP A 168 5.07 26.44 -10.34
C ASP A 168 3.65 26.97 -10.07
N PRO A 169 3.44 28.29 -10.02
CA PRO A 169 2.11 28.85 -9.86
C PRO A 169 1.29 28.69 -11.14
N VAL A 170 -0.03 28.53 -10.99
CA VAL A 170 -0.97 28.62 -12.12
C VAL A 170 -0.92 30.04 -12.69
N PRO A 171 -0.65 30.23 -13.99
CA PRO A 171 -0.71 31.54 -14.61
C PRO A 171 -2.10 32.17 -14.43
N ILE A 172 -2.13 33.43 -14.02
CA ILE A 172 -3.35 34.23 -13.84
C ILE A 172 -3.70 34.92 -15.16
#